data_AF-A0A2D5RR71-F1
#
_entry.id   AF-A0A2D5RR71-F1
#
_cell.length_a   1.000
_cell.length_b   1.000
_cell.length_c   1.000
_cell.angle_alpha   90.00
_cell.angle_beta   90.00
_cell.angle_gamma   90.00
#
_symmetry.space_group_name_H-M   'P 1'
#
loop_
_entity.id
_entity.type
_entity.pdbx_description
1 polymer ?
#
loop_
_entity_poly.entity_id
_entity_poly.type
_entity_poly.pdbx_seq_one_letter_code
_entity_poly.pdbx_strand_id
1 'polypeptide(L)'
;MATELSVINQLNECHVKQIMDYSKGFLDKTFPLAYGSHKDVVCYMVYFQHMLAFFADGSKSGLQNPAQFVALSGHREAPESLVLVNEGRHVELVLNRHGGNGEKDCAGIDDIQLQAKQTGEPWFSMLTGKQVNKGCQSEKCFTAKDGERYEA
;
A
#
# COMPACT_ATOMS: atom_id res chain seq x y z
N MET A 1 -19.16 -6.81 31.13
CA MET A 1 -17.73 -6.42 31.08
C MET A 1 -16.94 -7.17 30.00
N ALA A 2 -16.59 -8.46 30.15
CA ALA A 2 -15.78 -9.16 29.14
C ALA A 2 -16.44 -9.25 27.75
N THR A 3 -17.76 -9.48 27.72
CA THR A 3 -18.55 -9.55 26.48
C THR A 3 -18.60 -8.21 25.73
N GLU A 4 -18.77 -7.09 26.44
CA GLU A 4 -18.86 -5.76 25.82
C GLU A 4 -17.53 -5.32 25.20
N LEU A 5 -16.41 -5.60 25.89
CA LEU A 5 -15.08 -5.34 25.36
C LEU A 5 -14.81 -6.14 24.08
N SER A 6 -15.25 -7.40 24.03
CA SER A 6 -15.16 -8.24 22.82
C SER A 6 -15.95 -7.64 21.65
N VAL A 7 -17.18 -7.19 21.90
CA VAL A 7 -18.03 -6.55 20.88
C VAL A 7 -17.39 -5.27 20.35
N ILE A 8 -16.86 -4.41 21.21
CA ILE A 8 -16.20 -3.15 20.78
C ILE A 8 -14.98 -3.46 19.90
N ASN A 9 -14.16 -4.44 20.28
CA ASN A 9 -13.00 -4.84 19.47
C ASN A 9 -13.45 -5.36 18.10
N GLN A 10 -14.47 -6.19 18.04
CA GLN A 10 -15.00 -6.72 16.77
C GLN A 10 -15.56 -5.63 15.86
N LEU A 11 -16.24 -4.61 16.42
CA LEU A 11 -16.71 -3.46 15.66
C LEU A 11 -15.54 -2.65 15.07
N ASN A 12 -14.48 -2.44 15.84
CA ASN A 12 -13.27 -1.75 15.36
C ASN A 12 -12.61 -2.53 14.21
N GLU A 13 -12.45 -3.84 14.35
CA GLU A 13 -11.90 -4.72 13.29
C GLU A 13 -12.73 -4.65 12.00
N CYS A 14 -14.06 -4.72 12.13
CA CYS A 14 -14.97 -4.63 10.98
C CYS A 14 -14.85 -3.27 10.27
N HIS A 15 -14.74 -2.18 11.04
CA HIS A 15 -14.57 -0.84 10.51
C HIS A 15 -13.24 -0.69 9.74
N VAL A 16 -12.14 -1.15 10.32
CA VAL A 16 -10.82 -1.12 9.67
C VAL A 16 -10.83 -1.92 8.37
N LYS A 17 -11.41 -3.13 8.39
CA LYS A 17 -11.56 -3.95 7.18
C LYS A 17 -12.35 -3.23 6.09
N GLN A 18 -13.45 -2.57 6.45
CA GLN A 18 -14.25 -1.81 5.49
C GLN A 18 -13.45 -0.66 4.84
N ILE A 19 -12.60 0.01 5.61
CA ILE A 19 -11.73 1.07 5.07
C ILE A 19 -10.63 0.46 4.18
N MET A 20 -10.06 -0.68 4.55
CA MET A 20 -9.08 -1.40 3.70
C MET A 20 -9.70 -1.79 2.35
N ASP A 21 -10.91 -2.36 2.36
CA ASP A 21 -11.64 -2.73 1.13
C ASP A 21 -11.94 -1.52 0.24
N TYR A 22 -12.28 -0.37 0.85
CA TYR A 22 -12.44 0.89 0.14
C TYR A 22 -11.10 1.37 -0.46
N SER A 23 -10.02 1.32 0.32
CA SER A 23 -8.68 1.78 -0.08
C SER A 23 -8.12 0.95 -1.23
N LYS A 24 -8.33 -0.38 -1.21
CA LYS A 24 -8.01 -1.25 -2.36
C LYS A 24 -8.89 -0.96 -3.57
N GLY A 25 -10.17 -0.65 -3.37
CA GLY A 25 -11.04 -0.18 -4.45
C GLY A 25 -10.62 1.17 -5.04
N PHE A 26 -9.97 2.03 -4.25
CA PHE A 26 -9.33 3.25 -4.75
C PHE A 26 -8.09 2.92 -5.61
N LEU A 27 -7.28 1.93 -5.22
CA LEU A 27 -6.17 1.44 -6.04
C LEU A 27 -6.67 0.92 -7.39
N ASP A 28 -7.71 0.09 -7.41
CA ASP A 28 -8.30 -0.42 -8.67
C ASP A 28 -8.75 0.69 -9.63
N LYS A 29 -9.22 1.82 -9.09
CA LYS A 29 -9.67 2.96 -9.90
C LYS A 29 -8.52 3.81 -10.43
N THR A 30 -7.45 3.95 -9.64
CA THR A 30 -6.38 4.94 -9.88
C THR A 30 -5.14 4.31 -10.50
N PHE A 31 -4.87 3.07 -10.12
CA PHE A 31 -3.71 2.25 -10.51
C PHE A 31 -4.18 0.85 -10.95
N PRO A 32 -5.13 0.74 -11.89
CA PRO A 32 -5.72 -0.54 -12.24
C PRO A 32 -4.65 -1.56 -12.60
N LEU A 33 -4.82 -2.81 -12.15
CA LEU A 33 -4.09 -3.94 -12.68
C LEU A 33 -4.54 -4.22 -14.11
N ALA A 34 -3.65 -4.74 -14.96
CA ALA A 34 -4.03 -5.18 -16.29
C ALA A 34 -5.10 -6.28 -16.26
N TYR A 35 -5.06 -7.14 -15.22
CA TYR A 35 -6.04 -8.17 -14.93
C TYR A 35 -6.27 -8.29 -13.42
N GLY A 36 -7.50 -8.57 -13.02
CA GLY A 36 -7.89 -8.78 -11.62
C GLY A 36 -8.06 -7.47 -10.83
N SER A 37 -8.12 -7.59 -9.51
CA SER A 37 -8.28 -6.47 -8.56
C SER A 37 -7.21 -6.56 -7.47
N HIS A 38 -6.76 -5.40 -6.99
CA HIS A 38 -5.90 -5.27 -5.80
C HIS A 38 -6.48 -5.97 -4.55
N LYS A 39 -7.80 -6.18 -4.50
CA LYS A 39 -8.51 -6.92 -3.44
C LYS A 39 -8.12 -8.38 -3.37
N ASP A 40 -7.88 -9.00 -4.52
CA ASP A 40 -7.65 -10.44 -4.66
C ASP A 40 -6.16 -10.81 -4.64
N VAL A 41 -5.29 -9.80 -4.56
CA VAL A 41 -3.84 -10.00 -4.52
C VAL A 41 -3.43 -10.67 -3.21
N VAL A 42 -2.53 -11.64 -3.31
CA VAL A 42 -1.94 -12.34 -2.16
C VAL A 42 -0.46 -12.02 -1.98
N CYS A 43 0.20 -11.44 -2.98
CA CYS A 43 1.59 -11.02 -2.88
C CYS A 43 1.90 -9.95 -3.93
N TYR A 44 2.73 -8.97 -3.55
CA TYR A 44 3.36 -8.07 -4.50
C TYR A 44 4.87 -8.31 -4.54
N MET A 45 5.44 -8.23 -5.74
CA MET A 45 6.88 -8.28 -5.96
C MET A 45 7.27 -7.28 -7.04
N VAL A 46 8.56 -7.00 -7.15
CA VAL A 46 9.15 -6.23 -8.24
C VAL A 46 10.04 -7.16 -9.04
N TYR A 47 9.78 -7.26 -10.35
CA TYR A 47 10.61 -8.03 -11.27
C TYR A 47 11.15 -7.09 -12.35
N PHE A 48 12.48 -7.02 -12.48
CA PHE A 48 13.17 -5.92 -13.17
C PHE A 48 12.66 -4.56 -12.66
N GLN A 49 11.95 -3.80 -13.51
CA GLN A 49 11.42 -2.47 -13.19
C GLN A 49 9.88 -2.46 -13.10
N HIS A 50 9.24 -3.62 -13.00
CA HIS A 50 7.79 -3.76 -12.99
C HIS A 50 7.28 -4.31 -11.66
N MET A 51 6.25 -3.67 -11.13
CA MET A 51 5.43 -4.23 -10.05
C MET A 51 4.59 -5.38 -10.60
N LEU A 52 4.62 -6.51 -9.90
CA LEU A 52 3.79 -7.69 -10.15
C LEU A 52 2.90 -7.96 -8.94
N ALA A 53 1.63 -8.18 -9.21
CA ALA A 53 0.61 -8.66 -8.29
C ALA A 53 0.35 -10.14 -8.58
N PHE A 54 0.42 -10.98 -7.54
CA PHE A 54 0.14 -12.40 -7.62
C PHE A 54 -1.19 -12.72 -6.95
N PHE A 55 -1.93 -13.65 -7.53
CA PHE A 55 -3.24 -14.09 -7.05
C PHE A 55 -3.16 -15.52 -6.47
N ALA A 56 -4.18 -15.90 -5.71
CA ALA A 56 -4.23 -17.19 -5.02
C ALA A 56 -4.18 -18.41 -5.96
N ASP A 57 -4.61 -18.24 -7.22
CA ASP A 57 -4.58 -19.28 -8.25
C ASP A 57 -3.21 -19.42 -8.95
N GLY A 58 -2.22 -18.62 -8.54
CA GLY A 58 -0.88 -18.59 -9.12
C GLY A 58 -0.76 -17.72 -10.37
N SER A 59 -1.86 -17.12 -10.84
CA SER A 59 -1.80 -16.11 -11.90
C SER A 59 -1.14 -14.82 -11.39
N LYS A 60 -0.71 -13.97 -12.33
CA LYS A 60 -0.06 -12.70 -12.02
C LYS A 60 -0.48 -11.60 -12.99
N SER A 61 -0.48 -10.36 -12.51
CA SER A 61 -0.72 -9.16 -13.31
C SER A 61 0.29 -8.06 -12.97
N GLY A 62 0.63 -7.23 -13.95
CA GLY A 62 1.21 -5.91 -13.69
C GLY A 62 0.13 -4.84 -13.56
N LEU A 63 0.55 -3.59 -13.38
CA LEU A 63 -0.31 -2.42 -13.58
C LEU A 63 -0.68 -2.30 -15.06
N GLN A 64 -1.90 -1.84 -15.34
CA GLN A 64 -2.36 -1.51 -16.69
C GLN A 64 -1.49 -0.41 -17.31
N ASN A 65 -1.03 0.55 -16.50
CA ASN A 65 0.00 1.50 -16.87
C ASN A 65 1.28 1.27 -16.04
N PRO A 66 2.28 0.54 -16.56
CA PRO A 66 3.51 0.23 -15.83
C PRO A 66 4.32 1.47 -15.40
N ALA A 67 4.12 2.62 -16.04
CA ALA A 67 4.83 3.85 -15.69
C ALA A 67 4.40 4.43 -14.34
N GLN A 68 3.21 4.05 -13.84
CA GLN A 68 2.71 4.49 -12.54
C GLN A 68 3.54 3.92 -11.38
N PHE A 69 4.21 2.79 -11.56
CA PHE A 69 5.18 2.31 -10.57
C PHE A 69 6.51 3.07 -10.72
N VAL A 70 6.96 3.70 -9.63
CA VAL A 70 8.11 4.59 -9.62
C VAL A 70 9.22 4.14 -8.67
N ALA A 71 8.88 3.63 -7.50
CA ALA A 71 9.86 3.29 -6.48
C ALA A 71 9.37 2.21 -5.50
N LEU A 72 10.28 1.65 -4.71
CA LEU A 72 10.00 0.70 -3.64
C LEU A 72 10.92 0.94 -2.44
N SER A 73 10.64 0.32 -1.30
CA SER A 73 11.62 0.08 -0.23
C SER A 73 11.74 -1.40 0.09
N GLY A 74 12.85 -1.79 0.73
CA GLY A 74 13.16 -3.19 1.01
C GLY A 74 13.62 -3.96 -0.23
N HIS A 75 13.46 -5.29 -0.21
CA HIS A 75 13.95 -6.16 -1.28
C HIS A 75 12.93 -6.29 -2.41
N ARG A 76 13.37 -6.43 -3.67
CA ARG A 76 12.45 -6.54 -4.82
C ARG A 76 11.50 -7.74 -4.74
N GLU A 77 11.96 -8.86 -4.20
CA GLU A 77 11.15 -10.08 -4.04
C GLU A 77 10.20 -10.04 -2.83
N ALA A 78 10.45 -9.14 -1.89
CA ALA A 78 9.65 -8.95 -0.69
C ALA A 78 9.70 -7.47 -0.29
N PRO A 79 9.04 -6.59 -1.06
CA PRO A 79 9.11 -5.16 -0.83
C PRO A 79 8.42 -4.81 0.48
N GLU A 80 8.99 -3.85 1.21
CA GLU A 80 8.38 -3.27 2.41
C GLU A 80 7.42 -2.14 2.04
N SER A 81 7.66 -1.48 0.89
CA SER A 81 6.74 -0.52 0.32
C SER A 81 6.81 -0.49 -1.20
N LEU A 82 5.70 -0.09 -1.83
CA LEU A 82 5.62 0.20 -3.25
C LEU A 82 5.04 1.59 -3.45
N VAL A 83 5.73 2.41 -4.24
CA VAL A 83 5.34 3.79 -4.53
C VAL A 83 4.79 3.87 -5.95
N LEU A 84 3.57 4.36 -6.04
CA LEU A 84 2.83 4.60 -7.27
C LEU A 84 2.60 6.10 -7.45
N VAL A 85 2.52 6.56 -8.70
CA VAL A 85 2.22 7.96 -9.03
C VAL A 85 1.09 8.06 -10.05
N ASN A 86 0.14 8.94 -9.78
CA ASN A 86 -0.89 9.31 -10.74
C ASN A 86 -1.02 10.84 -10.79
N GLU A 87 -0.85 11.43 -11.97
CA GLU A 87 -0.91 12.89 -12.18
C GLU A 87 -0.02 13.70 -11.20
N GLY A 88 1.16 13.15 -10.87
CA GLY A 88 2.11 13.77 -9.95
C GLY A 88 1.70 13.70 -8.48
N ARG A 89 0.78 12.80 -8.10
CA ARG A 89 0.45 12.48 -6.70
C ARG A 89 0.86 11.07 -6.37
N HIS A 90 1.61 10.93 -5.27
CA HIS A 90 2.13 9.63 -4.88
C HIS A 90 1.22 8.90 -3.91
N VAL A 91 1.21 7.59 -4.07
CA VAL A 91 0.52 6.64 -3.20
C VAL A 91 1.52 5.56 -2.82
N GLU A 92 1.66 5.30 -1.54
CA GLU A 92 2.51 4.25 -1.02
C GLU A 92 1.65 3.11 -0.48
N LEU A 93 1.93 1.90 -0.94
CA LEU A 93 1.43 0.67 -0.35
C LEU A 93 2.47 0.21 0.66
N VAL A 94 2.15 0.26 1.95
CA VAL A 94 3.02 -0.23 3.02
C VAL A 94 2.73 -1.71 3.23
N LEU A 95 3.75 -2.55 3.10
CA LEU A 95 3.65 -4.00 3.16
C LEU A 95 4.36 -4.52 4.41
N ASN A 96 3.59 -5.10 5.32
CA ASN A 96 4.12 -5.73 6.52
C ASN A 96 3.16 -6.84 6.99
N ARG A 97 3.47 -8.09 6.67
CA ARG A 97 2.67 -9.26 7.08
C ARG A 97 2.61 -9.49 8.59
N HIS A 98 3.49 -8.84 9.36
CA HIS A 98 3.49 -8.86 10.82
C HIS A 98 2.92 -7.57 11.43
N GLY A 99 2.43 -6.66 10.59
CA GLY A 99 1.77 -5.43 11.01
C GLY A 99 0.33 -5.67 11.45
N GLY A 100 -0.24 -4.71 12.17
CA GLY A 100 -1.56 -4.86 12.79
C GLY A 100 -2.72 -5.02 11.80
N ASN A 101 -2.56 -4.51 10.58
CA ASN A 101 -3.53 -4.72 9.49
C ASN A 101 -2.99 -5.75 8.49
N GLY A 102 -1.68 -5.74 8.22
CA GLY A 102 -1.08 -6.60 7.22
C GLY A 102 -1.14 -8.09 7.57
N GLU A 103 -1.22 -8.47 8.85
CA GLU A 103 -1.46 -9.86 9.26
C GLU A 103 -2.87 -10.36 8.86
N LYS A 104 -3.82 -9.45 8.68
CA LYS A 104 -5.23 -9.72 8.34
C LYS A 104 -5.51 -9.55 6.85
N ASP A 105 -4.55 -9.01 6.11
CA ASP A 105 -4.64 -8.77 4.68
C ASP A 105 -3.91 -9.86 3.88
N CYS A 106 -4.53 -10.42 2.84
CA CYS A 106 -3.93 -11.48 2.06
C CYS A 106 -2.60 -11.08 1.40
N ALA A 107 -2.51 -9.84 0.90
CA ALA A 107 -1.30 -9.29 0.28
C ALA A 107 -0.27 -8.79 1.30
N GLY A 108 -0.62 -8.74 2.59
CA GLY A 108 0.23 -8.15 3.62
C GLY A 108 0.19 -6.62 3.65
N ILE A 109 -0.85 -5.98 3.11
CA ILE A 109 -0.97 -4.51 3.15
C ILE A 109 -1.28 -4.07 4.58
N ASP A 110 -0.36 -3.31 5.17
CA ASP A 110 -0.53 -2.75 6.51
C ASP A 110 -1.13 -1.34 6.48
N ASP A 111 -0.84 -0.58 5.43
CA ASP A 111 -1.42 0.75 5.21
C ASP A 111 -1.37 1.14 3.72
N ILE A 112 -2.24 2.06 3.33
CA ILE A 112 -2.19 2.74 2.03
C ILE A 112 -2.11 4.23 2.33
N GLN A 113 -1.04 4.87 1.89
CA GLN A 113 -0.74 6.25 2.24
C GLN A 113 -0.80 7.15 1.02
N LEU A 114 -1.41 8.32 1.17
CA LEU A 114 -1.53 9.33 0.12
C LEU A 114 -0.64 10.52 0.45
N GLN A 115 0.10 11.00 -0.54
CA GLN A 115 0.80 12.28 -0.43
C GLN A 115 -0.18 13.43 -0.74
N ALA A 116 -0.26 14.40 0.18
CA ALA A 116 -1.09 15.57 0.00
C ALA A 116 -0.33 16.67 -0.76
N LYS A 117 -1.05 17.40 -1.63
CA LYS A 117 -0.52 18.55 -2.37
C LYS A 117 -0.58 19.83 -1.52
N GLN A 118 0.16 19.83 -0.41
CA GLN A 118 0.26 20.95 0.54
C GLN A 118 1.74 21.25 0.85
N THR A 119 2.03 22.37 1.52
CA THR A 119 3.39 22.73 1.93
C THR A 119 4.04 21.61 2.75
N GLY A 120 5.18 21.10 2.28
CA GLY A 120 5.90 19.99 2.92
C GLY A 120 5.36 18.60 2.58
N GLU A 121 4.41 18.51 1.62
CA GLU A 121 3.88 17.27 1.02
C GLU A 121 3.64 16.13 2.02
N PRO A 122 2.82 16.36 3.06
CA PRO A 122 2.61 15.40 4.12
C PRO A 122 1.89 14.15 3.61
N TRP A 123 2.25 13.02 4.21
CA TRP A 123 1.63 11.72 3.95
C TRP A 123 0.50 11.45 4.93
N PHE A 124 -0.59 10.87 4.45
CA PHE A 124 -1.74 10.48 5.28
C PHE A 124 -2.09 9.02 5.06
N SER A 125 -2.34 8.31 6.15
CA SER A 125 -2.88 6.94 6.13
C SER A 125 -4.34 6.97 5.72
N MET A 126 -4.73 6.19 4.70
CA MET A 126 -6.13 6.03 4.32
C MET A 126 -6.92 5.25 5.38
N LEU A 127 -6.26 4.38 6.14
CA LEU A 127 -6.91 3.54 7.15
C LEU A 127 -7.26 4.34 8.42
N THR A 128 -6.36 5.23 8.84
CA THR A 128 -6.55 6.00 10.08
C THR A 128 -6.96 7.44 9.87
N GLY A 129 -6.80 7.97 8.65
CA GLY A 129 -7.00 9.39 8.33
C GLY A 129 -5.97 10.34 8.95
N LYS A 130 -4.94 9.81 9.62
CA LYS A 130 -3.93 10.59 10.33
C LYS A 130 -2.72 10.85 9.44
N GLN A 131 -2.08 12.00 9.68
CA GLN A 131 -0.78 12.29 9.09
C GLN A 131 0.27 11.31 9.61
N VAL A 132 1.06 10.77 8.70
CA VAL A 132 2.15 9.85 9.00
C VAL A 132 3.41 10.67 9.21
N ASN A 133 3.61 11.14 10.44
CA ASN A 133 4.85 11.80 10.84
C ASN A 133 5.78 10.79 11.51
N LYS A 134 6.92 10.47 10.86
CA LYS A 134 8.05 9.91 11.60
C LYS A 134 8.70 11.05 12.38
N GLY A 135 8.80 10.89 13.70
CA GLY A 135 9.54 11.83 14.54
C GLY A 135 10.97 12.03 14.03
N CYS A 136 11.42 13.29 14.06
CA CYS A 136 12.77 13.79 13.81
C CYS A 136 13.50 13.18 12.58
N GLN A 137 13.34 13.84 11.44
CA GLN A 137 14.20 13.75 10.24
C GLN A 137 14.36 12.36 9.61
N SER A 138 13.44 12.02 8.70
CA SER A 138 13.79 11.34 7.45
C SER A 138 12.63 11.48 6.49
N GLU A 139 12.86 12.15 5.36
CA GLU A 139 12.07 11.92 4.15
C GLU A 139 11.97 10.41 3.92
N LYS A 140 10.83 9.91 3.43
CA LYS A 140 10.72 8.49 3.12
C LYS A 140 11.80 8.16 2.08
N CYS A 141 12.75 7.30 2.43
CA CYS A 141 13.80 6.88 1.52
C CYS A 141 13.27 5.72 0.68
N PHE A 142 13.08 5.97 -0.62
CA PHE A 142 12.72 4.95 -1.57
C PHE A 142 13.86 4.72 -2.58
N THR A 143 13.85 3.55 -3.19
CA THR A 143 14.70 3.19 -4.31
C THR A 143 13.84 3.21 -5.57
N ALA A 144 14.20 4.05 -6.53
CA ALA A 144 13.55 4.09 -7.83
C ALA A 144 13.63 2.71 -8.51
N LYS A 145 12.72 2.45 -9.44
CA LYS A 145 12.68 1.16 -10.15
C LYS A 145 13.99 0.81 -10.87
N ASP A 146 14.76 1.81 -11.29
CA ASP A 146 16.08 1.69 -11.91
C ASP A 146 17.22 1.41 -10.90
N GLY A 147 16.99 1.61 -9.61
CA GLY A 147 17.95 1.36 -8.54
C GLY A 147 18.52 2.62 -7.88
N GLU A 148 18.22 3.80 -8.41
CA GLU A 148 18.69 5.07 -7.84
C GLU A 148 17.87 5.49 -6.62
N ARG A 149 18.35 6.48 -5.87
CA ARG A 149 17.56 7.10 -4.79
C ARG A 149 16.36 7.83 -5.37
N TYR A 150 15.19 7.62 -4.76
CA TYR A 150 13.94 8.28 -5.14
C TYR A 150 13.42 9.17 -4.02
N GLU A 151 13.09 10.40 -4.37
CA GLU A 151 12.45 11.38 -3.49
C GLU A 151 11.05 11.63 -4.04
N ALA A 152 10.06 11.38 -3.17
CA ALA A 152 8.66 11.42 -3.52
C ALA A 152 8.07 12.81 -3.34
#